data_AF-A0A0Q7D5D7-F1
#
_entry.id   AF-A0A0Q7D5D7-F1
#
_cell.length_a   1.000
_cell.length_b   1.000
_cell.length_c   1.000
_cell.angle_alpha   90.00
_cell.angle_beta   90.00
_cell.angle_gamma   90.00
#
_symmetry.space_group_name_H-M   'P 1'
#
loop_
_entity.id
_entity.type
_entity.pdbx_description
1 polymer ?
#
loop_
_entity_poly.entity_id
_entity_poly.type
_entity_poly.pdbx_seq_one_letter_code
_entity_poly.pdbx_strand_id
1 'polypeptide(L)'
;MEDAMSRAAYLARLERERLSKVEQQGRARLEARLVAEGVAETVSLSAARGAEFETPPSARGERQRPYRRLAGLDWLARKGRLTPVQKAAGERYGHCYRKARGEVAIASTLDVKPGDGSDMPLSAVISRAEANARARDALRVYRESLRLQPALVAACDMVCGEELTPREAVSGGDREIHRLEAVLEVALDILAGR
;
A
#
# COMPACT_ATOMS: atom_id res chain seq x y z
N MET A 1 -50.53 -20.12 -36.25
CA MET A 1 -50.42 -18.72 -35.76
C MET A 1 -49.72 -18.63 -34.39
N GLU A 2 -49.79 -19.63 -33.52
CA GLU A 2 -49.10 -19.66 -32.21
C GLU A 2 -47.56 -19.70 -32.29
N ASP A 3 -47.00 -20.35 -33.31
CA ASP A 3 -45.54 -20.52 -33.45
C ASP A 3 -44.81 -19.20 -33.83
N ALA A 4 -45.50 -18.30 -34.54
CA ALA A 4 -44.98 -16.97 -34.86
C ALA A 4 -44.95 -16.02 -33.64
N MET A 5 -45.88 -16.18 -32.71
CA MET A 5 -45.95 -15.42 -31.44
C MET A 5 -44.81 -15.83 -30.48
N SER A 6 -44.48 -17.12 -30.43
CA SER A 6 -43.36 -17.65 -29.64
C SER A 6 -42.00 -17.12 -30.12
N ARG A 7 -41.80 -17.07 -31.45
CA ARG A 7 -40.58 -16.54 -32.06
C ARG A 7 -40.41 -15.03 -31.86
N ALA A 8 -41.49 -14.26 -31.94
CA ALA A 8 -41.48 -12.82 -31.68
C ALA A 8 -41.15 -12.51 -30.20
N ALA A 9 -41.70 -13.27 -29.26
CA ALA A 9 -41.41 -13.14 -27.83
C ALA A 9 -39.94 -13.50 -27.50
N TYR A 10 -39.39 -14.54 -28.13
CA TYR A 10 -37.99 -14.93 -27.98
C TYR A 10 -37.03 -13.85 -28.50
N LEU A 11 -37.31 -13.28 -29.68
CA LEU A 11 -36.51 -12.18 -30.24
C LEU A 11 -36.58 -10.92 -29.36
N ALA A 12 -37.75 -10.57 -28.83
CA ALA A 12 -37.91 -9.43 -27.92
C ALA A 12 -37.12 -9.61 -26.60
N ARG A 13 -36.99 -10.85 -26.10
CA ARG A 13 -36.15 -11.16 -24.93
C ARG A 13 -34.66 -11.01 -25.24
N LEU A 14 -34.20 -11.53 -26.37
CA LEU A 14 -32.81 -11.37 -26.84
C LEU A 14 -32.44 -9.90 -27.05
N GLU A 15 -33.35 -9.11 -27.61
CA GLU A 15 -33.17 -7.67 -27.81
C GLU A 15 -32.99 -6.95 -26.45
N ARG A 16 -33.84 -7.25 -25.46
CA ARG A 16 -33.72 -6.70 -24.10
C ARG A 16 -32.43 -7.10 -23.41
N GLU A 17 -32.03 -8.37 -23.51
CA GLU A 17 -30.77 -8.86 -22.94
C GLU A 17 -29.56 -8.17 -23.59
N ARG A 18 -29.60 -7.93 -24.91
CA ARG A 18 -28.57 -7.18 -25.63
C ARG A 18 -28.51 -5.72 -25.19
N LEU A 19 -29.65 -5.04 -25.12
CA LEU A 19 -29.74 -3.64 -24.69
C LEU A 19 -29.26 -3.49 -23.24
N SER A 20 -29.67 -4.37 -22.34
CA SER A 20 -29.23 -4.37 -20.93
C SER A 20 -27.72 -4.59 -20.82
N LYS A 21 -27.13 -5.49 -21.62
CA LYS A 21 -25.67 -5.67 -21.68
C LYS A 21 -24.95 -4.41 -22.18
N VAL A 22 -25.49 -3.73 -23.20
CA VAL A 22 -24.91 -2.49 -23.72
C VAL A 22 -25.00 -1.36 -22.69
N GLU A 23 -26.12 -1.22 -21.98
CA GLU A 23 -26.28 -0.24 -20.90
C GLU A 23 -25.33 -0.53 -19.73
N GLN A 24 -25.21 -1.79 -19.30
CA GLN A 24 -24.27 -2.20 -18.25
C GLN A 24 -22.82 -1.91 -18.67
N GLN A 25 -22.47 -2.20 -19.92
CA GLN A 25 -21.15 -1.86 -20.46
C GLN A 25 -20.92 -0.34 -20.53
N GLY A 26 -21.95 0.43 -20.89
CA GLY A 26 -21.90 1.89 -20.90
C GLY A 26 -21.68 2.47 -19.51
N ARG A 27 -22.45 2.01 -18.50
CA ARG A 27 -22.29 2.42 -17.10
C ARG A 27 -20.92 2.04 -16.55
N ALA A 28 -20.47 0.81 -16.77
CA ALA A 28 -19.15 0.37 -16.33
C ALA A 28 -18.00 1.18 -16.96
N ARG A 29 -18.15 1.63 -18.21
CA ARG A 29 -17.17 2.52 -18.88
C ARG A 29 -17.16 3.91 -18.28
N LEU A 30 -18.34 4.48 -17.99
CA LEU A 30 -18.45 5.79 -17.36
C LEU A 30 -17.88 5.76 -15.94
N GLU A 31 -18.24 4.77 -15.12
CA GLU A 31 -17.69 4.57 -13.79
C GLU A 31 -16.17 4.43 -13.82
N ALA A 32 -15.64 3.59 -14.72
CA ALA A 32 -14.20 3.42 -14.86
C ALA A 32 -13.48 4.73 -15.23
N ARG A 33 -14.11 5.56 -16.08
CA ARG A 33 -13.56 6.87 -16.46
C ARG A 33 -13.54 7.84 -15.29
N LEU A 34 -14.64 7.93 -14.54
CA LEU A 34 -14.73 8.80 -13.35
C LEU A 34 -13.71 8.39 -12.27
N VAL A 35 -13.55 7.08 -12.05
CA VAL A 35 -12.52 6.55 -11.14
C VAL A 35 -11.12 6.92 -11.64
N ALA A 36 -10.84 6.78 -12.94
CA ALA A 36 -9.54 7.13 -13.51
C ALA A 36 -9.24 8.63 -13.37
N GLU A 37 -10.22 9.50 -13.62
CA GLU A 37 -10.09 10.95 -13.46
C GLU A 37 -9.82 11.32 -11.99
N GLY A 38 -10.58 10.76 -11.03
CA GLY A 38 -10.35 11.00 -9.60
C GLY A 38 -9.02 10.46 -9.07
N VAL A 39 -8.56 9.31 -9.58
CA VAL A 39 -7.23 8.77 -9.27
C VAL A 39 -6.14 9.70 -9.80
N ALA A 40 -6.27 10.19 -11.04
CA ALA A 40 -5.30 11.10 -11.63
C ALA A 40 -5.18 12.41 -10.84
N GLU A 41 -6.31 12.97 -10.40
CA GLU A 41 -6.33 14.15 -9.52
C GLU A 41 -5.58 13.88 -8.20
N THR A 42 -5.90 12.79 -7.52
CA THR A 42 -5.27 12.42 -6.23
C THR A 42 -3.76 12.17 -6.38
N VAL A 43 -3.36 11.51 -7.47
CA VAL A 43 -1.96 11.27 -7.81
C VAL A 43 -1.25 12.59 -8.08
N SER A 44 -1.85 13.53 -8.80
CA SER A 44 -1.24 14.83 -9.09
C SER A 44 -1.02 15.66 -7.82
N LEU A 45 -2.01 15.69 -6.91
CA LEU A 45 -1.88 16.34 -5.61
C LEU A 45 -0.80 15.71 -4.73
N SER A 46 -0.71 14.37 -4.74
CA SER A 46 0.30 13.64 -3.96
C SER A 46 1.70 13.80 -4.57
N ALA A 47 1.82 13.82 -5.89
CA ALA A 47 3.06 14.09 -6.59
C ALA A 47 3.56 15.51 -6.33
N ALA A 48 2.67 16.50 -6.29
CA ALA A 48 3.01 17.87 -5.89
C ALA A 48 3.56 17.95 -4.45
N ARG A 49 3.15 17.01 -3.58
CA ARG A 49 3.68 16.85 -2.21
C ARG A 49 4.96 16.00 -2.14
N GLY A 50 5.46 15.47 -3.25
CA GLY A 50 6.69 14.69 -3.30
C GLY A 50 6.56 13.18 -3.23
N ALA A 51 5.34 12.65 -3.27
CA ALA A 51 5.12 11.22 -3.45
C ALA A 51 5.55 10.80 -4.86
N GLU A 52 6.32 9.73 -5.00
CA GLU A 52 6.62 9.16 -6.32
C GLU A 52 5.67 7.99 -6.60
N PHE A 53 5.18 7.90 -7.84
CA PHE A 53 4.25 6.86 -8.27
C PHE A 53 4.83 6.09 -9.47
N GLU A 54 4.48 4.82 -9.56
CA GLU A 54 4.74 3.96 -10.71
C GLU A 54 3.42 3.59 -11.41
N THR A 55 3.41 3.71 -12.73
CA THR A 55 2.35 3.17 -13.58
C THR A 55 2.68 1.71 -13.90
N PRO A 56 1.86 0.74 -13.46
CA PRO A 56 2.10 -0.65 -13.82
C PRO A 56 2.02 -0.82 -15.35
N PRO A 57 2.91 -1.62 -15.98
CA PRO A 57 2.82 -1.88 -17.41
C PRO A 57 1.48 -2.55 -17.73
N SER A 58 0.71 -1.96 -18.64
CA SER A 58 -0.52 -2.55 -19.15
C SER A 58 -0.18 -3.58 -20.24
N ALA A 59 -0.45 -4.86 -19.99
CA ALA A 59 -0.41 -5.88 -21.04
C ALA A 59 -1.48 -5.57 -22.11
N ARG A 60 -1.24 -6.02 -23.36
CA ARG A 60 -2.14 -5.74 -24.50
C ARG A 60 -3.53 -6.34 -24.22
N GLY A 61 -4.52 -5.49 -23.95
CA GLY A 61 -5.89 -5.89 -23.60
C GLY A 61 -6.22 -5.85 -22.10
N GLU A 62 -5.25 -5.58 -21.23
CA GLU A 62 -5.50 -5.35 -19.81
C GLU A 62 -5.94 -3.91 -19.54
N ARG A 63 -6.89 -3.74 -18.61
CA ARG A 63 -7.29 -2.43 -18.10
C ARG A 63 -6.07 -1.74 -17.49
N GLN A 64 -5.93 -0.44 -17.77
CA GLN A 64 -4.90 0.40 -17.16
C GLN A 64 -5.02 0.28 -15.64
N ARG A 65 -3.99 -0.25 -14.99
CA ARG A 65 -4.00 -0.44 -13.53
C ARG A 65 -3.76 0.91 -12.86
N PRO A 66 -4.34 1.14 -11.66
CA PRO A 66 -4.10 2.36 -10.91
C PRO A 66 -2.61 2.58 -10.65
N TYR A 67 -2.19 3.85 -10.64
CA TYR A 67 -0.86 4.27 -10.20
C TYR A 67 -0.59 3.74 -8.77
N ARG A 68 0.61 3.24 -8.53
CA ARG A 68 1.04 2.77 -7.20
C ARG A 68 2.07 3.73 -6.62
N ARG A 69 1.89 4.16 -5.37
CA ARG A 69 2.90 4.93 -4.63
C ARG A 69 4.13 4.05 -4.40
N LEU A 70 5.32 4.57 -4.67
CA LEU A 70 6.58 3.93 -4.33
C LEU A 70 6.84 4.12 -2.83
N ALA A 71 7.20 3.04 -2.14
CA ALA A 71 7.62 3.11 -0.76
C ALA A 71 8.95 3.88 -0.64
N GLY A 72 9.19 4.53 0.51
CA GLY A 72 10.39 5.34 0.73
C GLY A 72 11.72 4.65 0.42
N LEU A 73 11.86 3.36 0.77
CA LEU A 73 13.05 2.57 0.46
C LEU A 73 13.22 2.26 -1.03
N ASP A 74 12.11 1.95 -1.73
CA ASP A 74 12.14 1.72 -3.18
C ASP A 74 12.48 3.00 -3.93
N TRP A 75 11.94 4.13 -3.47
CA TRP A 75 12.26 5.45 -3.97
C TRP A 75 13.76 5.74 -3.87
N LEU A 76 14.34 5.60 -2.67
CA LEU A 76 15.76 5.83 -2.43
C LEU A 76 16.66 4.88 -3.23
N ALA A 77 16.30 3.59 -3.30
CA ALA A 77 17.03 2.61 -4.10
C ALA A 77 17.01 2.96 -5.60
N ARG A 78 15.87 3.40 -6.13
CA ARG A 78 15.74 3.85 -7.52
C ARG A 78 16.58 5.08 -7.83
N LYS A 79 16.74 6.00 -6.86
CA LYS A 79 17.65 7.16 -6.98
C LYS A 79 19.12 6.80 -6.79
N GLY A 80 19.46 5.53 -6.55
CA GLY A 80 20.83 5.08 -6.31
C GLY A 80 21.40 5.56 -4.97
N ARG A 81 20.53 5.94 -4.02
CA ARG A 81 20.93 6.43 -2.69
C ARG A 81 21.12 5.31 -1.67
N LEU A 82 20.67 4.10 -1.98
CA LEU A 82 20.82 2.93 -1.12
C LEU A 82 21.47 1.77 -1.88
N THR A 83 22.37 1.07 -1.20
CA THR A 83 22.87 -0.23 -1.64
C THR A 83 21.80 -1.31 -1.41
N PRO A 84 21.88 -2.46 -2.13
CA PRO A 84 20.96 -3.58 -1.90
C PRO A 84 20.95 -4.10 -0.46
N VAL A 85 22.11 -4.05 0.21
CA VAL A 85 22.26 -4.52 1.60
C VAL A 85 21.56 -3.57 2.58
N GLN A 86 21.78 -2.27 2.43
CA GLN A 86 21.07 -1.24 3.21
C GLN A 86 19.56 -1.32 2.99
N LYS A 87 19.12 -1.50 1.74
CA LYS A 87 17.70 -1.68 1.42
C LYS A 87 17.11 -2.88 2.15
N ALA A 88 17.76 -4.04 2.07
CA ALA A 88 17.32 -5.25 2.74
C ALA A 88 17.29 -5.10 4.27
N ALA A 89 18.24 -4.37 4.86
CA ALA A 89 18.23 -4.06 6.29
C ALA A 89 17.03 -3.18 6.69
N GLY A 90 16.76 -2.14 5.89
CA GLY A 90 15.58 -1.28 6.05
C GLY A 90 14.26 -2.04 5.90
N GLU A 91 14.16 -2.96 4.94
CA GLU A 91 12.97 -3.79 4.74
C GLU A 91 12.70 -4.70 5.95
N ARG A 92 13.74 -5.33 6.53
CA ARG A 92 13.61 -6.13 7.76
C ARG A 92 13.13 -5.27 8.93
N TYR A 93 13.72 -4.09 9.11
CA TYR A 93 13.30 -3.13 10.13
C TYR A 93 11.82 -2.75 9.95
N GLY A 94 11.45 -2.33 8.74
CA GLY A 94 10.11 -1.90 8.38
C GLY A 94 9.06 -2.99 8.60
N HIS A 95 9.38 -4.23 8.24
CA HIS A 95 8.50 -5.38 8.48
C HIS A 95 8.21 -5.60 9.97
N CYS A 96 9.25 -5.55 10.81
CA CYS A 96 9.08 -5.63 12.26
C CYS A 96 8.27 -4.45 12.80
N TYR A 97 8.53 -3.23 12.31
CA TYR A 97 7.79 -2.03 12.68
C TYR A 97 6.30 -2.13 12.37
N ARG A 98 5.95 -2.47 11.12
CA ARG A 98 4.55 -2.58 10.68
C ARG A 98 3.81 -3.71 11.41
N LYS A 99 4.45 -4.85 11.65
CA LYS A 99 3.86 -5.93 12.46
C LYS A 99 3.64 -5.51 13.91
N ALA A 100 4.60 -4.82 14.53
CA ALA A 100 4.47 -4.35 15.90
C ALA A 100 3.36 -3.28 16.04
N ARG A 101 3.23 -2.39 15.05
CA ARG A 101 2.22 -1.31 15.01
C ARG A 101 0.83 -1.79 14.62
N GLY A 102 0.70 -2.86 13.82
CA GLY A 102 -0.57 -3.44 13.38
C GLY A 102 -1.48 -3.97 14.50
N GLU A 103 -1.04 -3.93 15.77
CA GLU A 103 -1.91 -4.12 16.94
C GLU A 103 -2.77 -2.88 17.26
N VAL A 104 -2.33 -1.68 16.87
CA VAL A 104 -3.08 -0.42 17.08
C VAL A 104 -4.18 -0.24 16.03
N ALA A 105 -4.03 -0.88 14.85
CA ALA A 105 -5.08 -0.95 13.83
C ALA A 105 -6.02 -2.14 14.12
N ILE A 106 -6.73 -2.08 15.24
CA ILE A 106 -7.96 -2.87 15.37
C ILE A 106 -8.87 -2.35 14.26
N ALA A 107 -9.22 -3.23 13.32
CA ALA A 107 -10.19 -2.94 12.28
C ALA A 107 -11.41 -2.28 12.91
N SER A 108 -11.89 -1.21 12.27
CA SER A 108 -13.07 -0.46 12.68
C SER A 108 -14.14 -1.40 13.25
N THR A 109 -14.61 -1.11 14.47
CA THR A 109 -15.73 -1.80 15.11
C THR A 109 -17.04 -1.73 14.31
N LEU A 110 -17.06 -1.04 13.16
CA LEU A 110 -18.17 -0.99 12.22
C LEU A 110 -18.18 -2.14 11.18
N ASP A 111 -17.12 -2.96 11.08
CA ASP A 111 -17.09 -4.15 10.19
C ASP A 111 -17.36 -5.46 10.94
N VAL A 112 -17.52 -5.42 12.26
CA VAL A 112 -17.97 -6.58 13.04
C VAL A 112 -19.49 -6.62 12.99
N LYS A 113 -20.05 -7.25 11.95
CA LYS A 113 -21.45 -7.68 11.98
C LYS A 113 -21.60 -8.73 13.10
N PRO A 114 -22.42 -8.49 14.14
CA PRO A 114 -22.75 -9.53 15.10
C PRO A 114 -23.57 -10.59 14.36
N GLY A 115 -22.99 -11.76 14.10
CA GLY A 115 -23.69 -12.89 13.48
C GLY A 115 -22.96 -13.59 12.32
N ASP A 116 -21.84 -13.05 11.83
CA ASP A 116 -21.03 -13.75 10.82
C ASP A 116 -19.85 -14.44 11.52
N GLY A 117 -19.95 -15.77 11.63
CA GLY A 117 -19.07 -16.62 12.42
C GLY A 117 -17.66 -16.77 11.87
N SER A 118 -16.87 -15.70 11.88
CA SER A 118 -15.41 -15.85 11.92
C SER A 118 -14.98 -16.11 13.37
N ASP A 119 -15.27 -17.31 13.87
CA ASP A 119 -14.59 -17.83 15.04
C ASP A 119 -13.11 -18.01 14.64
N MET A 120 -12.32 -16.96 14.78
CA MET A 120 -10.87 -17.08 14.68
C MET A 120 -10.48 -18.06 15.79
N PRO A 121 -9.94 -19.24 15.45
CA PRO A 121 -9.66 -20.24 16.47
C PRO A 121 -8.69 -19.64 17.48
N LEU A 122 -8.86 -19.97 18.76
CA LEU A 122 -8.01 -19.44 19.84
C LEU A 122 -6.52 -19.62 19.54
N SER A 123 -6.15 -20.71 18.86
CA SER A 123 -4.79 -20.96 18.39
C SER A 123 -4.28 -19.91 17.39
N ALA A 124 -5.12 -19.41 16.49
CA ALA A 124 -4.76 -18.34 15.55
C ALA A 124 -4.62 -16.99 16.27
N VAL A 125 -5.45 -16.73 17.29
CA VAL A 125 -5.33 -15.53 18.14
C VAL A 125 -4.02 -15.57 18.91
N ILE A 126 -3.69 -16.69 19.57
CA ILE A 126 -2.43 -16.89 20.30
C ILE A 126 -1.24 -16.77 19.36
N SER A 127 -1.25 -17.46 18.21
CA SER A 127 -0.17 -17.39 17.22
C SER A 127 0.07 -15.96 16.72
N ARG A 128 -0.99 -15.19 16.54
CA ARG A 128 -0.90 -13.77 16.16
C ARG A 128 -0.30 -12.93 17.30
N ALA A 129 -0.73 -13.14 18.54
CA ALA A 129 -0.18 -12.44 19.71
C ALA A 129 1.32 -12.73 19.88
N GLU A 130 1.74 -13.98 19.74
CA GLU A 130 3.16 -14.38 19.80
C GLU A 130 3.99 -13.80 18.65
N ALA A 131 3.45 -13.78 17.43
CA ALA A 131 4.12 -13.18 16.29
C ALA A 131 4.31 -11.67 16.48
N ASN A 132 3.34 -11.00 17.09
CA ASN A 132 3.41 -9.57 17.41
C ASN A 132 4.43 -9.31 18.53
N ALA A 133 4.42 -10.11 19.60
CA ALA A 133 5.41 -10.00 20.68
C ALA A 133 6.84 -10.16 20.13
N ARG A 134 7.07 -11.18 19.30
CA ARG A 134 8.36 -11.39 18.60
C ARG A 134 8.74 -10.21 17.72
N ALA A 135 7.78 -9.61 17.02
CA ALA A 135 8.04 -8.44 16.18
C ALA A 135 8.43 -7.20 17.02
N ARG A 136 7.82 -6.99 18.19
CA ARG A 136 8.19 -5.92 19.13
C ARG A 136 9.59 -6.11 19.68
N ASP A 137 9.92 -7.33 20.09
CA ASP A 137 11.24 -7.66 20.59
C ASP A 137 12.30 -7.45 19.52
N ALA A 138 12.06 -7.92 18.30
CA ALA A 138 12.94 -7.67 17.16
C ALA A 138 13.11 -6.18 16.85
N LEU A 139 12.02 -5.40 16.87
CA LEU A 139 12.07 -3.95 16.65
C LEU A 139 12.88 -3.23 17.73
N ARG A 140 12.68 -3.60 19.00
CA ARG A 140 13.47 -3.09 20.13
C ARG A 140 14.95 -3.37 19.92
N VAL A 141 15.29 -4.60 19.55
CA VAL A 141 16.66 -5.04 19.28
C VAL A 141 17.31 -4.27 18.12
N TYR A 142 16.54 -3.89 17.08
CA TYR A 142 17.04 -2.99 16.04
C TYR A 142 17.28 -1.56 16.55
N ARG A 143 16.33 -1.00 17.31
CA ARG A 143 16.47 0.35 17.90
C ARG A 143 17.64 0.44 18.89
N GLU A 144 17.91 -0.63 19.62
CA GLU A 144 19.09 -0.75 20.49
C GLU A 144 20.40 -0.77 19.68
N SER A 145 20.40 -1.35 18.47
CA SER A 145 21.57 -1.32 17.58
C SER A 145 21.89 0.09 17.11
N LEU A 146 20.85 0.90 16.90
CA LEU A 146 20.95 2.34 16.65
C LEU A 146 21.29 3.14 17.92
N ARG A 147 21.68 2.46 19.01
CA ARG A 147 22.00 3.05 20.32
C ARG A 147 20.89 3.93 20.87
N LEU A 148 19.65 3.65 20.49
CA LEU A 148 18.46 4.44 20.84
C LEU A 148 18.60 5.93 20.49
N GLN A 149 19.46 6.29 19.52
CA GLN A 149 19.60 7.68 19.10
C GLN A 149 18.30 8.14 18.43
N PRO A 150 17.62 9.18 18.94
CA PRO A 150 16.28 9.55 18.48
C PRO A 150 16.22 9.87 16.98
N ALA A 151 17.26 10.52 16.44
CA ALA A 151 17.29 10.89 15.03
C ALA A 151 17.38 9.67 14.10
N LEU A 152 18.22 8.68 14.43
CA LEU A 152 18.35 7.45 13.62
C LEU A 152 17.07 6.62 13.68
N VAL A 153 16.51 6.45 14.88
CA VAL A 153 15.27 5.70 15.08
C VAL A 153 14.11 6.38 14.37
N ALA A 154 13.95 7.69 14.50
CA ALA A 154 12.89 8.43 13.82
C ALA A 154 13.01 8.35 12.29
N ALA A 155 14.24 8.45 11.75
CA ALA A 155 14.47 8.31 10.31
C ALA A 155 14.05 6.91 9.81
N CYS A 156 14.44 5.85 10.52
CA CYS A 156 14.05 4.49 10.19
C CYS A 156 12.53 4.28 10.34
N ASP A 157 11.91 4.77 11.42
CA ASP A 157 10.47 4.67 11.63
C ASP A 157 9.68 5.33 10.49
N MET A 158 10.05 6.55 10.08
CA MET A 158 9.37 7.27 9.00
C MET A 158 9.58 6.61 7.63
N VAL A 159 10.82 6.28 7.26
CA VAL A 159 11.12 5.83 5.89
C VAL A 159 10.98 4.31 5.73
N CYS A 160 11.45 3.53 6.69
CA CYS A 160 11.37 2.07 6.64
C CYS A 160 10.03 1.56 7.18
N GLY A 161 9.54 2.18 8.25
CA GLY A 161 8.32 1.77 8.96
C GLY A 161 7.04 2.26 8.28
N GLU A 162 6.86 3.58 8.21
CA GLU A 162 5.73 4.29 7.60
C GLU A 162 5.80 4.35 6.07
N GLU A 163 6.90 3.87 5.49
CA GLU A 163 7.13 3.83 4.04
C GLU A 163 7.06 5.23 3.38
N LEU A 164 7.39 6.29 4.11
CA LEU A 164 7.42 7.67 3.62
C LEU A 164 8.68 7.94 2.77
N THR A 165 8.53 8.67 1.67
CA THR A 165 9.69 9.26 1.01
C THR A 165 10.28 10.36 1.90
N PRO A 166 11.57 10.71 1.77
CA PRO A 166 12.17 11.77 2.57
C PRO A 166 11.41 13.10 2.49
N ARG A 167 10.83 13.43 1.34
CA ARG A 167 10.03 14.66 1.14
C ARG A 167 8.67 14.61 1.84
N GLU A 168 8.07 13.42 2.00
CA GLU A 168 6.84 13.24 2.77
C GLU A 168 7.10 13.20 4.28
N ALA A 169 8.28 12.70 4.69
CA ALA A 169 8.64 12.50 6.09
C ALA A 169 8.97 13.81 6.82
N VAL A 170 9.52 14.82 6.13
CA VAL A 170 9.85 16.13 6.73
C VAL A 170 9.07 17.26 6.07
N SER A 171 8.43 18.10 6.89
CA SER A 171 7.78 19.35 6.45
C SER A 171 8.80 20.49 6.30
N GLY A 172 9.92 20.23 5.62
CA GLY A 172 11.06 21.14 5.49
C GLY A 172 11.48 21.39 4.04
N GLY A 173 12.53 22.19 3.87
CA GLY A 173 13.16 22.41 2.57
C GLY A 173 14.14 21.28 2.22
N ASP A 174 14.86 21.47 1.11
CA ASP A 174 15.81 20.47 0.62
C ASP A 174 16.93 20.16 1.64
N ARG A 175 17.24 21.09 2.56
CA ARG A 175 18.23 20.88 3.62
C ARG A 175 17.79 19.83 4.62
N GLU A 176 16.55 19.88 5.07
CA GLU A 176 15.99 18.90 6.01
C GLU A 176 15.87 17.53 5.35
N ILE A 177 15.51 17.50 4.06
CA ILE A 177 15.44 16.27 3.26
C ILE A 177 16.82 15.61 3.19
N HIS A 178 17.86 16.35 2.78
CA HIS A 178 19.22 15.79 2.72
C HIS A 178 19.75 15.37 4.09
N ARG A 179 19.39 16.09 5.16
CA ARG A 179 19.75 15.71 6.53
C ARG A 179 19.09 14.38 6.91
N LEU A 180 17.81 14.20 6.59
CA LEU A 180 17.10 12.95 6.85
C LEU A 180 17.74 11.80 6.05
N GLU A 181 18.06 12.01 4.77
CA GLU A 181 18.72 11.02 3.93
C GLU A 181 20.08 10.59 4.52
N ALA A 182 20.93 11.55 4.91
CA ALA A 182 22.24 11.24 5.51
C ALA A 182 22.11 10.50 6.85
N VAL A 183 21.15 10.89 7.69
CA VAL A 183 20.87 10.19 8.96
C VAL A 183 20.39 8.76 8.70
N LEU A 184 19.52 8.58 7.70
CA LEU A 184 19.00 7.27 7.32
C LEU A 184 20.09 6.36 6.75
N GLU A 185 20.99 6.89 5.91
CA GLU A 185 22.12 6.15 5.35
C GLU A 185 22.99 5.56 6.48
N VAL A 186 23.40 6.40 7.44
CA VAL A 186 24.16 5.96 8.62
C VAL A 186 23.39 4.92 9.43
N ALA A 187 22.09 5.12 9.64
CA ALA A 187 21.27 4.17 10.38
C ALA A 187 21.23 2.79 9.68
N LEU A 188 21.07 2.78 8.36
CA LEU A 188 21.00 1.55 7.57
C LEU A 188 22.35 0.84 7.49
N ASP A 189 23.47 1.57 7.47
CA ASP A 189 24.81 0.97 7.56
C ASP A 189 25.02 0.25 8.89
N ILE A 190 24.59 0.87 10.00
CA ILE A 190 24.65 0.25 11.33
C ILE A 190 23.79 -1.02 11.38
N LEU A 191 22.59 -0.98 10.78
CA LEU A 191 21.70 -2.14 10.73
C LEU A 191 22.15 -3.24 9.76
N ALA A 192 22.89 -2.87 8.71
CA ALA A 192 23.45 -3.79 7.72
C ALA A 192 24.72 -4.48 8.21
N GLY A 193 25.53 -3.83 9.06
CA GLY A 193 26.75 -4.38 9.66
C GLY A 193 26.52 -5.40 10.78
N ARG A 194 25.28 -5.86 10.96
CA ARG A 194 24.86 -6.79 12.00
C ARG A 194 24.39 -8.11 11.41
#